data_AF-A0ABD5SNK3-F1
#
_entry.id   AF-A0ABD5SNK3-F1
#
_cell.length_a   1.000
_cell.length_b   1.000
_cell.length_c   1.000
_cell.angle_alpha   90.00
_cell.angle_beta   90.00
_cell.angle_gamma   90.00
#
_symmetry.space_group_name_H-M   'P 1'
#
loop_
_entity.id
_entity.type
_entity.pdbx_description
1 polymer ?
#
loop_
_entity_poly.entity_id
_entity_poly.type
_entity_poly.pdbx_seq_one_letter_code
_entity_poly.pdbx_strand_id
1 'polypeptide(L)'
;MPATDDDLDETRGRNSKVNRLIETYELRGLGGELERLWTADESENRKSLRELATLFNRRLVQSAMEDVRMQSLDGEAENICRLLTDEHVASADRTRTRRRLERDGVDVDALEADFVSYQSIRTYLTTYRDASYTKNAESTNSVKETVQRLRSRITEVTESKLSRLAKRGELLPGDFRVIVDIRAVCENCGTQTGVIALIDDGGCDCQE
;
A
#
# COMPACT_ATOMS: atom_id res chain seq x y z
N MET A 1 43.42 -0.23 12.50
CA MET A 1 42.69 -0.35 11.22
C MET A 1 41.33 0.28 11.43
N PRO A 2 40.92 1.27 10.62
CA PRO A 2 39.63 1.93 10.79
C PRO A 2 38.54 0.97 10.31
N ALA A 3 37.47 0.84 11.10
CA ALA A 3 36.27 0.12 10.71
C ALA A 3 35.74 0.74 9.40
N THR A 4 35.53 -0.11 8.41
CA THR A 4 34.96 0.23 7.12
C THR A 4 33.50 0.64 7.29
N ASP A 5 33.07 1.66 6.54
CA ASP A 5 31.69 2.20 6.48
C ASP A 5 30.60 1.15 6.19
N ASP A 6 31.01 -0.06 5.80
CA ASP A 6 30.17 -1.22 5.47
C ASP A 6 29.55 -1.89 6.72
N ASP A 7 30.20 -1.80 7.88
CA ASP A 7 29.69 -2.36 9.15
C ASP A 7 28.50 -1.54 9.72
N LEU A 8 28.33 -0.29 9.27
CA LEU A 8 27.25 0.59 9.73
C LEU A 8 25.92 0.34 8.99
N ASP A 9 25.95 -0.34 7.85
CA ASP A 9 24.75 -0.57 7.02
C ASP A 9 24.03 -1.91 7.35
N GLU A 10 24.76 -2.94 7.82
CA GLU A 10 24.15 -4.21 8.26
C GLU A 10 23.29 -4.05 9.55
N THR A 11 23.49 -2.97 10.32
CA THR A 11 22.71 -2.71 11.55
C THR A 11 21.42 -1.93 11.29
N ARG A 12 21.25 -1.32 10.11
CA ARG A 12 20.05 -0.53 9.75
C ARG A 12 18.85 -1.38 9.32
N GLY A 13 19.02 -2.69 9.18
CA GLY A 13 17.96 -3.65 8.92
C GLY A 13 17.01 -3.94 10.10
N ARG A 14 17.19 -3.32 11.28
CA ARG A 14 16.44 -3.70 12.51
C ARG A 14 15.46 -2.69 13.09
N ASN A 15 15.31 -1.48 12.53
CA ASN A 15 14.38 -0.48 13.09
C ASN A 15 13.50 0.13 12.01
N SER A 16 12.37 -0.51 11.69
CA SER A 16 11.36 0.18 10.89
C SER A 16 10.87 1.42 11.66
N LYS A 17 10.54 2.52 10.95
CA LYS A 17 9.94 3.72 11.57
C LYS A 17 8.77 3.35 12.48
N VAL A 18 7.93 2.41 12.05
CA VAL A 18 6.77 1.93 12.80
C VAL A 18 7.20 1.21 14.10
N ASN A 19 8.22 0.35 14.08
CA ASN A 19 8.69 -0.32 15.30
C ASN A 19 9.24 0.68 16.31
N ARG A 20 10.07 1.62 15.83
CA ARG A 20 10.60 2.72 16.66
C ARG A 20 9.46 3.49 17.33
N LEU A 21 8.42 3.83 16.59
CA LEU A 21 7.28 4.59 17.10
C LEU A 21 6.40 3.78 18.07
N ILE A 22 6.25 2.47 17.86
CA ILE A 22 5.57 1.60 18.83
C ILE A 22 6.28 1.62 20.18
N GLU A 23 7.62 1.65 20.18
CA GLU A 23 8.42 1.75 21.40
C GLU A 23 8.34 3.16 22.01
N THR A 24 8.52 4.20 21.20
CA THR A 24 8.50 5.60 21.66
C THR A 24 7.16 6.01 22.28
N TYR A 25 6.04 5.61 21.69
CA TYR A 25 4.68 5.95 22.14
C TYR A 25 4.04 4.85 23.01
N GLU A 26 4.83 3.88 23.45
CA GLU A 26 4.38 2.75 24.28
C GLU A 26 3.13 2.00 23.74
N LEU A 27 2.97 1.93 22.41
CA LEU A 27 1.81 1.35 21.72
C LEU A 27 1.86 -0.20 21.68
N ARG A 28 2.06 -0.82 22.84
CA ARG A 28 2.23 -2.26 22.99
C ARG A 28 1.03 -3.01 22.40
N GLY A 29 1.33 -4.05 21.62
CA GLY A 29 0.32 -4.87 20.96
C GLY A 29 -0.21 -4.33 19.63
N LEU A 30 -0.04 -3.03 19.34
CA LEU A 30 -0.50 -2.43 18.09
C LEU A 30 0.15 -3.10 16.86
N GLY A 31 1.41 -3.48 16.97
CA GLY A 31 2.11 -4.21 15.91
C GLY A 31 1.39 -5.49 15.46
N GLY A 32 0.95 -6.31 16.42
CA GLY A 32 0.20 -7.54 16.12
C GLY A 32 -1.26 -7.26 15.73
N GLU A 33 -1.84 -6.15 16.20
CA GLU A 33 -3.16 -5.69 15.74
C GLU A 33 -3.13 -5.31 14.25
N LEU A 34 -2.13 -4.54 13.82
CA LEU A 34 -1.94 -4.19 12.41
C LEU A 34 -1.79 -5.43 11.52
N GLU A 35 -1.00 -6.40 11.99
CA GLU A 35 -0.82 -7.68 11.29
C GLU A 35 -2.13 -8.44 11.16
N ARG A 36 -2.84 -8.68 12.26
CA ARG A 36 -4.15 -9.36 12.25
C ARG A 36 -5.16 -8.68 11.34
N LEU A 37 -5.25 -7.35 11.40
CA LEU A 37 -6.19 -6.57 10.57
C LEU A 37 -5.81 -6.60 9.10
N TRP A 38 -4.52 -6.72 8.77
CA TRP A 38 -4.07 -6.80 7.39
C TRP A 38 -4.26 -8.20 6.79
N THR A 39 -4.01 -9.24 7.59
CA THR A 39 -4.07 -10.65 7.16
C THR A 39 -5.42 -11.31 7.41
N ALA A 40 -6.43 -10.57 7.86
CA ALA A 40 -7.77 -11.11 8.10
C ALA A 40 -8.36 -11.71 6.81
N ASP A 41 -8.91 -12.93 6.93
CA ASP A 41 -9.50 -13.69 5.82
C ASP A 41 -10.77 -13.02 5.26
N GLU A 42 -11.59 -12.47 6.15
CA GLU A 42 -12.86 -11.83 5.82
C GLU A 42 -12.66 -10.37 5.42
N SER A 43 -13.27 -9.97 4.30
CA SER A 43 -13.14 -8.60 3.79
C SER A 43 -13.70 -7.53 4.73
N GLU A 44 -14.67 -7.86 5.57
CA GLU A 44 -15.30 -6.92 6.52
C GLU A 44 -14.39 -6.58 7.70
N ASN A 45 -13.56 -7.54 8.12
CA ASN A 45 -12.62 -7.39 9.23
C ASN A 45 -11.22 -6.93 8.76
N ARG A 46 -10.96 -7.02 7.45
CA ARG A 46 -9.68 -6.66 6.84
C ARG A 46 -9.57 -5.16 6.61
N LYS A 47 -8.40 -4.60 6.96
CA LYS A 47 -8.04 -3.22 6.64
C LYS A 47 -6.98 -3.15 5.54
N SER A 48 -7.15 -2.20 4.63
CA SER A 48 -6.12 -1.83 3.66
C SER A 48 -4.93 -1.17 4.37
N LEU A 49 -3.75 -1.21 3.73
CA LEU A 49 -2.54 -0.54 4.24
C LEU A 49 -2.73 0.96 4.49
N ARG A 50 -3.64 1.61 3.75
CA ARG A 50 -4.00 3.02 3.97
C ARG A 50 -4.81 3.20 5.25
N GLU A 51 -5.83 2.37 5.46
CA GLU A 51 -6.62 2.38 6.69
C GLU A 51 -5.76 2.05 7.92
N LEU A 52 -4.78 1.16 7.79
CA LEU A 52 -3.83 0.84 8.84
C LEU A 52 -2.89 2.02 9.15
N ALA A 53 -2.46 2.77 8.14
CA ALA A 53 -1.70 4.01 8.36
C ALA A 53 -2.55 5.06 9.10
N THR A 54 -3.81 5.22 8.73
CA THR A 54 -4.76 6.10 9.44
C THR A 54 -4.96 5.65 10.88
N LEU A 55 -5.17 4.35 11.11
CA LEU A 55 -5.30 3.77 12.45
C LEU A 55 -4.05 4.05 13.30
N PHE A 56 -2.86 3.85 12.73
CA PHE A 56 -1.61 4.09 13.44
C PHE A 56 -1.43 5.57 13.81
N ASN A 57 -1.64 6.48 12.85
CA ASN A 57 -1.53 7.92 13.10
C ASN A 57 -2.54 8.41 14.15
N ARG A 58 -3.75 7.85 14.15
CA ARG A 58 -4.75 8.12 15.20
C ARG A 58 -4.24 7.70 16.58
N ARG A 59 -3.59 6.54 16.70
CA ARG A 59 -3.00 6.08 17.97
C ARG A 59 -1.83 6.97 18.41
N LEU A 60 -1.01 7.48 17.47
CA LEU A 60 0.03 8.47 17.79
C LEU A 60 -0.57 9.75 18.36
N VAL A 61 -1.61 10.29 17.73
CA VAL A 61 -2.31 11.49 18.22
C VAL A 61 -2.89 11.25 19.61
N GLN A 62 -3.56 10.10 19.81
CA GLN A 62 -4.13 9.74 21.10
C GLN A 62 -3.05 9.65 22.19
N SER A 63 -1.94 8.96 21.94
CA SER A 63 -0.85 8.83 22.90
C SER A 63 -0.19 10.19 23.20
N ALA A 64 0.02 11.04 22.20
CA ALA A 64 0.54 12.40 22.41
C ALA A 64 -0.37 13.27 23.28
N MET A 65 -1.69 13.12 23.14
CA MET A 65 -2.67 13.81 23.99
C MET A 65 -2.69 13.26 25.41
N GLU A 66 -2.57 11.94 25.58
CA GLU A 66 -2.52 11.27 26.88
C GLU A 66 -1.26 11.64 27.66
N ASP A 67 -0.11 11.77 26.99
CA ASP A 67 1.18 12.15 27.60
C ASP A 67 1.11 13.52 28.31
N VAL A 68 0.42 14.48 27.69
CA VAL A 68 0.19 15.81 28.29
C VAL A 68 -1.07 15.88 29.15
N ARG A 69 -1.75 14.73 29.36
CA ARG A 69 -3.01 14.59 30.11
C ARG A 69 -4.11 15.53 29.61
N MET A 70 -4.17 15.74 28.30
CA MET A 70 -5.19 16.56 27.66
C MET A 70 -6.55 15.90 27.83
N GLN A 71 -7.53 16.65 28.35
CA GLN A 71 -8.92 16.18 28.38
C GLN A 71 -9.50 16.23 26.98
N SER A 72 -10.02 15.09 26.53
CA SER A 72 -10.65 14.98 25.22
C SER A 72 -11.92 14.15 25.26
N LEU A 73 -12.87 14.48 24.38
CA LEU A 73 -14.07 13.68 24.18
C LEU A 73 -13.76 12.46 23.30
N ASP A 74 -14.67 11.47 23.36
CA ASP A 74 -14.58 10.34 22.44
C ASP A 74 -14.62 10.81 20.97
N GLY A 75 -13.80 10.17 20.13
CA GLY A 75 -13.62 10.54 18.73
C GLY A 75 -12.79 11.81 18.47
N GLU A 76 -12.36 12.55 19.50
CA GLU A 76 -11.62 13.80 19.30
C GLU A 76 -10.24 13.58 18.67
N ALA A 77 -9.50 12.55 19.11
CA ALA A 77 -8.21 12.18 18.53
C ALA A 77 -8.33 11.80 17.03
N GLU A 78 -9.46 11.22 16.62
CA GLU A 78 -9.73 10.91 15.20
C GLU A 78 -9.87 12.18 14.39
N ASN A 79 -10.70 13.10 14.88
CA ASN A 79 -10.94 14.36 14.19
C ASN A 79 -9.65 15.18 14.11
N ILE A 80 -8.85 15.22 15.18
CA ILE A 80 -7.54 15.88 15.18
C ILE A 80 -6.61 15.23 14.16
N CYS A 81 -6.47 13.90 14.18
CA CYS A 81 -5.65 13.19 13.21
C CYS A 81 -6.05 13.54 11.78
N ARG A 82 -7.35 13.49 11.48
CA ARG A 82 -7.90 13.87 10.16
C ARG A 82 -7.52 15.31 9.79
N LEU A 83 -7.72 16.27 10.69
CA LEU A 83 -7.42 17.69 10.44
C LEU A 83 -5.92 17.96 10.22
N LEU A 84 -5.03 17.12 10.77
CA LEU A 84 -3.58 17.24 10.56
C LEU A 84 -3.09 16.49 9.31
N THR A 85 -3.72 15.37 8.94
CA THR A 85 -3.26 14.52 7.82
C THR A 85 -3.95 14.82 6.49
N ASP A 86 -5.16 15.37 6.50
CA ASP A 86 -5.97 15.55 5.29
C ASP A 86 -5.60 16.85 4.56
N GLU A 87 -5.16 16.72 3.30
CA GLU A 87 -4.76 17.84 2.44
C GLU A 87 -5.96 18.68 1.95
N HIS A 88 -7.19 18.17 2.05
CA HIS A 88 -8.41 18.85 1.62
C HIS A 88 -9.09 19.67 2.72
N VAL A 89 -8.56 19.64 3.94
CA VAL A 89 -9.08 20.45 5.05
C VAL A 89 -8.71 21.91 4.87
N ALA A 90 -9.63 22.81 5.24
CA ALA A 90 -9.37 24.24 5.22
C ALA A 90 -8.14 24.57 6.09
N SER A 91 -7.17 25.30 5.52
CA SER A 91 -5.92 25.67 6.21
C SER A 91 -6.17 26.34 7.58
N ALA A 92 -7.27 27.10 7.71
CA ALA A 92 -7.69 27.71 8.96
C ALA A 92 -8.02 26.68 10.07
N ASP A 93 -8.67 25.56 9.73
CA ASP A 93 -9.04 24.53 10.71
C ASP A 93 -7.83 23.70 11.14
N ARG A 94 -6.92 23.39 10.22
CA ARG A 94 -5.62 22.77 10.54
C ARG A 94 -4.80 23.68 11.47
N THR A 95 -4.69 24.96 11.14
CA THR A 95 -3.97 25.95 11.97
C THR A 95 -4.60 26.08 13.36
N ARG A 96 -5.93 26.11 13.47
CA ARG A 96 -6.63 26.19 14.76
C ARG A 96 -6.37 24.94 15.60
N THR A 97 -6.42 23.76 14.98
CA THR A 97 -6.17 22.47 15.63
C THR A 97 -4.74 22.41 16.16
N ARG A 98 -3.77 22.80 15.33
CA ARG A 98 -2.37 22.87 15.69
C ARG A 98 -2.11 23.79 16.89
N ARG A 99 -2.61 25.03 16.86
CA ARG A 99 -2.46 25.97 17.98
C ARG A 99 -3.09 25.47 19.28
N ARG A 100 -4.19 24.70 19.19
CA ARG A 100 -4.83 24.11 20.36
C ARG A 100 -3.92 23.06 20.98
N LEU A 101 -3.42 22.12 20.18
CA LEU A 101 -2.49 21.08 20.62
C LEU A 101 -1.21 21.67 21.25
N GLU A 102 -0.60 22.66 20.59
CA GLU A 102 0.61 23.33 21.08
C GLU A 102 0.37 24.02 22.43
N ARG A 103 -0.77 24.69 22.59
CA ARG A 103 -1.15 25.34 23.86
C ARG A 103 -1.35 24.33 24.99
N ASP A 104 -1.88 23.16 24.66
CA ASP A 104 -2.13 22.09 25.62
C ASP A 104 -0.86 21.24 25.88
N GLY A 105 0.27 21.59 25.25
CA GLY A 105 1.60 21.06 25.53
C GLY A 105 2.13 20.02 24.54
N VAL A 106 1.38 19.73 23.47
CA VAL A 106 1.79 18.74 22.46
C VAL A 106 2.79 19.35 21.48
N ASP A 107 3.92 18.68 21.26
CA ASP A 107 4.84 18.99 20.17
C ASP A 107 4.26 18.51 18.83
N VAL A 108 3.54 19.40 18.13
CA VAL A 108 2.85 19.07 16.88
C VAL A 108 3.84 18.82 15.74
N ASP A 109 4.99 19.48 15.73
CA ASP A 109 6.00 19.25 14.68
C ASP A 109 6.60 17.86 14.78
N ALA A 110 6.95 17.42 15.99
CA ALA A 110 7.41 16.07 16.22
C ALA A 110 6.33 15.03 15.86
N LEU A 111 5.08 15.28 16.29
CA LEU A 111 3.96 14.40 15.99
C LEU A 111 3.68 14.26 14.48
N GLU A 112 3.65 15.36 13.73
CA GLU A 112 3.45 15.34 12.28
C GLU A 112 4.63 14.66 11.56
N ALA A 113 5.86 14.86 12.03
CA ALA A 113 7.04 14.18 11.49
C ALA A 113 7.00 12.66 11.72
N ASP A 114 6.35 12.21 12.79
CA ASP A 114 6.23 10.80 13.14
C ASP A 114 5.07 10.09 12.44
N PHE A 115 4.15 10.83 11.79
CA PHE A 115 3.12 10.20 10.98
C PHE A 115 3.69 9.24 9.92
N VAL A 116 2.99 8.11 9.78
CA VAL A 116 3.38 7.02 8.91
C VAL A 116 2.50 7.01 7.66
N SER A 117 3.14 6.68 6.54
CA SER A 117 2.44 6.47 5.28
C SER A 117 2.08 4.99 5.10
N TYR A 118 1.20 4.69 4.14
CA TYR A 118 0.90 3.31 3.77
C TYR A 118 2.15 2.51 3.38
N GLN A 119 3.18 3.16 2.79
CA GLN A 119 4.46 2.49 2.48
C GLN A 119 5.23 2.14 3.75
N SER A 120 5.18 3.00 4.78
CA SER A 120 5.81 2.73 6.07
C SER A 120 5.17 1.51 6.76
N ILE A 121 3.84 1.43 6.73
CA ILE A 121 3.10 0.26 7.24
C ILE A 121 3.42 -0.99 6.43
N ARG A 122 3.43 -0.89 5.09
CA ARG A 122 3.80 -2.03 4.23
C ARG A 122 5.17 -2.57 4.57
N THR A 123 6.20 -1.72 4.62
CA THR A 123 7.56 -2.14 4.96
C THR A 123 7.62 -2.78 6.33
N TYR A 124 6.94 -2.21 7.33
CA TYR A 124 6.88 -2.82 8.66
C TYR A 124 6.25 -4.21 8.64
N LEU A 125 5.08 -4.37 8.00
CA LEU A 125 4.40 -5.65 7.95
C LEU A 125 5.20 -6.69 7.18
N THR A 126 5.67 -6.37 5.97
CA THR A 126 6.33 -7.37 5.11
C THR A 126 7.79 -7.63 5.47
N THR A 127 8.50 -6.64 6.03
CA THR A 127 9.96 -6.73 6.21
C THR A 127 10.34 -6.94 7.68
N TYR A 128 9.58 -6.35 8.61
CA TYR A 128 9.89 -6.47 10.04
C TYR A 128 9.05 -7.55 10.73
N ARG A 129 7.78 -7.68 10.38
CA ARG A 129 6.89 -8.72 10.92
C ARG A 129 6.88 -10.01 10.10
N ASP A 130 7.52 -10.01 8.92
CA ASP A 130 7.44 -11.10 7.93
C ASP A 130 5.98 -11.52 7.63
N ALA A 131 5.06 -10.56 7.78
CA ALA A 131 3.67 -10.80 7.48
C ALA A 131 3.53 -10.86 5.95
N SER A 132 2.93 -11.93 5.47
CA SER A 132 2.56 -12.09 4.08
C SER A 132 1.06 -12.22 3.99
N TYR A 133 0.41 -11.26 3.37
CA TYR A 133 -0.95 -11.44 2.90
C TYR A 133 -0.91 -12.24 1.61
N THR A 134 -1.05 -13.56 1.74
CA THR A 134 -1.51 -14.37 0.62
C THR A 134 -2.99 -14.08 0.50
N LYS A 135 -3.42 -13.32 -0.51
CA LYS A 135 -4.83 -13.38 -0.96
C LYS A 135 -5.15 -14.87 -1.01
N ASN A 136 -6.04 -15.35 -0.14
CA ASN A 136 -6.59 -16.71 -0.21
C ASN A 136 -6.71 -17.09 -1.68
N ALA A 137 -5.88 -18.05 -2.12
CA ALA A 137 -5.56 -18.43 -3.50
C ALA A 137 -6.04 -17.42 -4.55
N GLU A 138 -5.13 -16.60 -5.12
CA GLU A 138 -5.40 -15.67 -6.24
C GLU A 138 -6.75 -15.95 -6.90
N SER A 139 -7.81 -15.25 -6.46
CA SER A 139 -9.14 -15.54 -6.98
C SER A 139 -9.05 -15.45 -8.50
N THR A 140 -9.62 -16.43 -9.19
CA THR A 140 -9.84 -16.50 -10.64
C THR A 140 -10.11 -15.10 -11.24
N ASN A 141 -10.89 -14.26 -10.55
CA ASN A 141 -11.17 -12.87 -10.97
C ASN A 141 -9.97 -11.91 -10.86
N SER A 142 -9.17 -12.01 -9.79
CA SER A 142 -7.98 -11.17 -9.61
C SER A 142 -6.85 -11.48 -10.60
N VAL A 143 -6.74 -12.76 -11.01
CA VAL A 143 -5.83 -13.17 -12.09
C VAL A 143 -6.31 -12.59 -13.42
N LYS A 144 -7.62 -12.70 -13.72
CA LYS A 144 -8.23 -12.09 -14.91
C LYS A 144 -7.98 -10.59 -14.98
N GLU A 145 -8.23 -9.85 -13.90
CA GLU A 145 -7.98 -8.41 -13.82
C GLU A 145 -6.50 -8.07 -14.09
N THR A 146 -5.58 -8.86 -13.55
CA THR A 146 -4.14 -8.65 -13.75
C THR A 146 -3.73 -8.86 -15.20
N VAL A 147 -4.19 -9.95 -15.83
CA VAL A 147 -3.94 -10.25 -17.24
C VAL A 147 -4.53 -9.17 -18.15
N GLN A 148 -5.76 -8.72 -17.87
CA GLN A 148 -6.40 -7.63 -18.61
C GLN A 148 -5.63 -6.31 -18.50
N ARG A 149 -5.17 -5.95 -17.30
CA ARG A 149 -4.37 -4.74 -17.07
C ARG A 149 -3.04 -4.76 -17.83
N LEU A 150 -2.36 -5.91 -17.87
CA LEU A 150 -1.12 -6.08 -18.64
C LEU A 150 -1.39 -5.93 -20.14
N ARG A 151 -2.46 -6.55 -20.65
CA ARG A 151 -2.88 -6.42 -22.04
C ARG A 151 -3.08 -4.96 -22.43
N SER A 152 -3.87 -4.21 -21.66
CA SER A 152 -4.13 -2.78 -21.91
C SER A 152 -2.84 -1.95 -21.92
N ARG A 153 -1.93 -2.20 -20.97
CA ARG A 153 -0.67 -1.45 -20.88
C ARG A 153 0.27 -1.77 -22.04
N ILE A 154 0.36 -3.02 -22.48
CA ILE A 154 1.19 -3.40 -23.63
C ILE A 154 0.64 -2.75 -24.90
N THR A 155 -0.68 -2.80 -25.10
CA THR A 155 -1.34 -2.13 -26.22
C THR A 155 -1.02 -0.65 -26.23
N GLU A 156 -1.28 0.06 -25.12
CA GLU A 156 -1.07 1.51 -25.02
C GLU A 156 0.39 1.91 -25.28
N VAL A 157 1.34 1.20 -24.66
CA VAL A 157 2.77 1.48 -24.84
C VAL A 157 3.19 1.26 -26.30
N THR A 158 2.72 0.18 -26.93
CA THR A 158 3.04 -0.16 -28.32
C THR A 158 2.45 0.87 -29.28
N GLU A 159 1.17 1.22 -29.11
CA GLU A 159 0.50 2.25 -29.91
C GLU A 159 1.19 3.61 -29.77
N SER A 160 1.62 3.97 -28.56
CA SER A 160 2.38 5.20 -28.30
C SER A 160 3.71 5.22 -29.06
N LYS A 161 4.43 4.09 -29.10
CA LYS A 161 5.71 3.97 -29.82
C LYS A 161 5.53 4.01 -31.33
N LEU A 162 4.55 3.28 -31.88
CA LEU A 162 4.22 3.29 -33.31
C LEU A 162 3.76 4.69 -33.75
N SER A 163 2.93 5.36 -32.95
CA SER A 163 2.53 6.74 -33.21
C SER A 163 3.71 7.70 -33.27
N ARG A 164 4.73 7.52 -32.43
CA ARG A 164 5.95 8.34 -32.46
C ARG A 164 6.79 8.09 -33.71
N LEU A 165 6.87 6.84 -34.19
CA LEU A 165 7.58 6.48 -35.41
C LEU A 165 6.89 7.07 -36.65
N ALA A 166 5.56 6.98 -36.71
CA ALA A 166 4.76 7.59 -37.78
C ALA A 166 4.94 9.12 -37.84
N LYS A 167 4.96 9.79 -36.68
CA LYS A 167 5.21 11.25 -36.60
C LYS A 167 6.59 11.68 -37.12
N ARG A 168 7.59 10.78 -37.10
CA ARG A 168 8.93 11.04 -37.64
C ARG A 168 9.09 10.67 -39.11
N GLY A 169 8.02 10.19 -39.76
CA GLY A 169 8.07 9.73 -41.15
C GLY A 169 8.83 8.41 -41.33
N GLU A 170 9.20 7.72 -40.23
CA GLU A 170 9.86 6.41 -40.27
C GLU A 170 8.87 5.27 -40.52
N LEU A 171 7.57 5.53 -40.36
CA LEU A 171 6.48 4.62 -40.71
C LEU A 171 5.42 5.38 -41.52
N LEU A 172 4.86 4.73 -42.53
CA LEU A 172 3.76 5.28 -43.33
C LEU A 172 2.51 5.43 -42.45
N PRO A 173 1.83 6.59 -42.43
CA PRO A 173 0.58 6.75 -41.71
C PRO A 173 -0.51 5.93 -42.40
N GLY A 174 -0.96 4.87 -41.74
CA GLY A 174 -2.06 4.00 -42.17
C GLY A 174 -2.42 3.02 -41.05
N ASP A 175 -3.66 3.10 -40.59
CA ASP A 175 -4.30 2.46 -39.43
C ASP A 175 -3.71 1.13 -38.93
N PHE A 176 -2.60 1.22 -38.17
CA PHE A 176 -2.07 0.08 -37.44
C PHE A 176 -2.95 -0.16 -36.20
N ARG A 177 -3.42 -1.40 -36.05
CA ARG A 177 -4.11 -1.85 -34.85
C ARG A 177 -3.20 -2.78 -34.06
N VAL A 178 -2.98 -2.47 -32.79
CA VAL A 178 -2.25 -3.36 -31.88
C VAL A 178 -3.22 -4.37 -31.30
N ILE A 179 -2.92 -5.66 -31.49
CA ILE A 179 -3.67 -6.77 -30.92
C ILE A 179 -2.71 -7.55 -30.03
N VAL A 180 -3.05 -7.67 -28.74
CA VAL A 180 -2.28 -8.45 -27.77
C VAL A 180 -3.12 -9.66 -27.40
N ASP A 181 -2.63 -10.84 -27.77
CA ASP A 181 -3.26 -12.12 -27.48
C ASP A 181 -2.33 -12.95 -26.57
N ILE A 182 -2.87 -13.40 -25.43
CA ILE A 182 -2.12 -14.13 -24.41
C ILE A 182 -2.76 -15.51 -24.29
N ARG A 183 -2.01 -16.53 -24.69
CA ARG A 183 -2.46 -17.93 -24.71
C ARG A 183 -1.63 -18.78 -23.78
N ALA A 184 -2.28 -19.76 -23.17
CA ALA A 184 -1.66 -20.86 -22.46
C ALA A 184 -1.76 -22.13 -23.31
N VAL A 185 -0.75 -22.98 -23.22
CA VAL A 185 -0.74 -24.31 -23.84
C VAL A 185 -0.84 -25.34 -22.72
N CYS A 186 -1.83 -26.21 -22.80
CA CYS A 186 -1.89 -27.35 -21.89
C CYS A 186 -0.85 -28.39 -22.32
N GLU A 187 0.07 -28.76 -21.43
CA GLU A 187 1.08 -29.78 -21.73
C GLU A 187 0.50 -31.20 -21.81
N ASN A 188 -0.68 -31.43 -21.23
CA ASN A 188 -1.31 -32.75 -21.22
C ASN A 188 -2.07 -33.05 -22.51
N CYS A 189 -2.87 -32.09 -23.01
CA CYS A 189 -3.68 -32.29 -24.22
C CYS A 189 -3.21 -31.48 -25.44
N GLY A 190 -2.21 -30.61 -25.29
CA GLY A 190 -1.68 -29.76 -26.36
C GLY A 190 -2.59 -28.59 -26.75
N THR A 191 -3.76 -28.46 -26.12
CA THR A 191 -4.73 -27.40 -26.46
C THR A 191 -4.18 -26.02 -26.13
N GLN A 192 -4.31 -25.10 -27.08
CA GLN A 192 -3.97 -23.69 -26.90
C GLN A 192 -5.24 -22.88 -26.63
N THR A 193 -5.32 -22.27 -25.44
CA THR A 193 -6.50 -21.49 -25.02
C THR A 193 -6.06 -20.12 -24.53
N GLY A 194 -6.88 -19.09 -24.75
CA GLY A 194 -6.65 -17.77 -24.16
C GLY A 194 -6.62 -17.87 -22.63
N VAL A 195 -5.70 -17.17 -21.98
CA VAL A 195 -5.52 -17.29 -20.52
C VAL A 195 -6.82 -16.93 -19.77
N ILE A 196 -7.59 -15.96 -20.24
CA ILE A 196 -8.88 -15.60 -19.63
C ILE A 196 -9.90 -16.74 -19.74
N ALA A 197 -10.03 -17.35 -20.93
CA ALA A 197 -10.94 -18.47 -21.17
C ALA A 197 -10.53 -19.71 -20.36
N LEU A 198 -9.24 -20.03 -20.30
CA LEU A 198 -8.73 -21.11 -19.44
C LEU A 198 -9.13 -20.92 -17.97
N ILE A 199 -9.07 -19.68 -17.50
CA ILE A 199 -9.43 -19.34 -16.12
C ILE A 199 -10.98 -19.32 -15.95
N ASP A 200 -11.75 -18.90 -16.96
CA ASP A 200 -13.22 -18.98 -16.97
C ASP A 200 -13.72 -20.44 -16.91
N ASP A 201 -13.08 -21.32 -17.68
CA ASP A 201 -13.43 -22.73 -17.82
C ASP A 201 -12.91 -23.58 -16.64
N GLY A 202 -12.07 -23.01 -15.78
CA GLY A 202 -11.53 -23.69 -14.59
C GLY A 202 -10.43 -24.71 -14.88
N GLY A 203 -9.90 -24.72 -16.10
CA GLY A 203 -8.91 -25.68 -16.57
C GLY A 203 -9.13 -26.07 -18.02
N CYS A 204 -8.34 -27.02 -18.50
CA CYS A 204 -8.64 -27.68 -19.76
C CYS A 204 -9.52 -28.90 -19.49
N ASP A 205 -10.48 -29.17 -20.39
CA ASP A 205 -11.22 -30.43 -20.49
C ASP A 205 -10.30 -31.56 -21.01
N CYS A 206 -9.15 -31.73 -20.36
CA CYS A 206 -8.40 -32.96 -20.42
C CYS A 206 -9.26 -33.99 -19.70
N GLN A 207 -10.07 -34.77 -20.43
CA GLN A 207 -10.60 -36.01 -19.87
C GLN A 207 -9.42 -36.82 -19.30
N GLU A 208 -9.63 -37.47 -18.16
CA GLU A 208 -8.66 -38.34 -17.43
C GLU A 208 -7.48 -38.87 -18.27
#